data_AF-A0A3L9Y6W5-F1
#
_entry.id   AF-A0A3L9Y6W5-F1
#
_cell.length_a   1.000
_cell.length_b   1.000
_cell.length_c   1.000
_cell.angle_alpha   90.00
_cell.angle_beta   90.00
_cell.angle_gamma   90.00
#
_symmetry.space_group_name_H-M   'P 1'
#
loop_
_entity.id
_entity.type
_entity.pdbx_description
1 polymer ?
#
loop_
_entity_poly.entity_id
_entity_poly.type
_entity_poly.pdbx_seq_one_letter_code
_entity_poly.pdbx_strand_id
1 'polypeptide(L)' 'MQQADACQEITEMNHVAALLRRHGYTFSDRGAWLVVNDPVHSLLGGRAVPTGTQQIVIRSLKQARKFIAERS' A
#
# COMPACT_ATOMS: atom_id res chain seq x y z
N MET A 1 -12.11 3.30 27.84
CA MET A 1 -12.36 2.30 26.79
C MET A 1 -11.52 2.59 25.53
N GLN A 2 -10.27 3.03 25.66
CA GLN A 2 -9.45 3.53 24.52
C GLN A 2 -8.25 2.62 24.17
N GLN A 3 -7.94 1.63 25.01
CA GLN A 3 -6.72 0.81 24.87
C GLN A 3 -6.91 -0.39 23.94
N ALA A 4 -8.13 -0.94 23.87
CA ALA A 4 -8.44 -2.07 23.00
C ALA A 4 -8.41 -1.69 21.52
N ASP A 5 -8.95 -0.51 21.19
CA ASP A 5 -9.02 0.00 19.81
C ASP A 5 -7.63 0.26 19.23
N ALA A 6 -6.73 0.86 20.00
CA ALA A 6 -5.35 1.11 19.57
C ALA A 6 -4.57 -0.19 19.30
N CYS A 7 -4.73 -1.22 20.15
CA CYS A 7 -4.09 -2.53 19.93
C CYS A 7 -4.64 -3.23 18.68
N GLN A 8 -5.94 -3.10 18.41
CA GLN A 8 -6.57 -3.65 17.22
C GLN A 8 -6.10 -2.95 15.95
N GLU A 9 -6.01 -1.61 15.94
CA GLU A 9 -5.50 -0.83 14.81
C GLU A 9 -4.05 -1.18 14.47
N ILE A 10 -3.17 -1.30 15.48
CA ILE A 10 -1.77 -1.71 15.27
C ILE A 10 -1.70 -3.11 14.65
N THR A 11 -2.52 -4.04 15.15
CA THR A 11 -2.57 -5.40 14.61
C THR A 11 -3.03 -5.42 13.16
N GLU A 12 -4.02 -4.59 12.80
CA GLU A 12 -4.47 -4.46 11.41
C GLU A 12 -3.37 -3.88 10.51
N MET A 13 -2.72 -2.78 10.90
CA MET A 13 -1.68 -2.16 10.08
C MET A 13 -0.46 -3.07 9.89
N ASN A 14 -0.12 -3.89 10.89
CA ASN A 14 0.90 -4.93 10.75
C ASN A 14 0.52 -5.96 9.68
N HIS A 15 -0.76 -6.38 9.63
CA HIS A 15 -1.24 -7.27 8.57
C HIS A 15 -1.21 -6.61 7.18
N VAL A 16 -1.57 -5.33 7.09
CA VAL A 16 -1.47 -4.55 5.85
C VAL A 16 -0.01 -4.50 5.37
N ALA A 17 0.92 -4.18 6.28
CA ALA A 17 2.35 -4.11 5.97
C ALA A 17 2.90 -5.45 5.50
N ALA A 18 2.53 -6.55 6.16
CA ALA A 18 2.92 -7.90 5.77
C ALA A 18 2.40 -8.27 4.38
N LEU A 19 1.13 -7.95 4.08
CA LEU A 19 0.53 -8.18 2.77
C LEU A 19 1.28 -7.42 1.67
N LEU A 20 1.51 -6.13 1.83
CA LEU A 20 2.21 -5.31 0.83
C LEU A 20 3.63 -5.81 0.57
N ARG A 21 4.38 -6.17 1.63
CA ARG A 21 5.74 -6.74 1.48
C ARG A 21 5.73 -8.06 0.71
N ARG A 22 4.76 -8.94 0.97
CA ARG A 22 4.62 -10.22 0.25
C ARG A 22 4.43 -10.03 -1.25
N HIS A 23 3.81 -8.92 -1.66
CA HIS A 23 3.60 -8.56 -3.07
C HIS A 23 4.71 -7.66 -3.65
N GLY A 24 5.81 -7.42 -2.92
CA GLY A 24 6.98 -6.69 -3.40
C GLY A 24 6.86 -5.16 -3.36
N TYR A 25 5.84 -4.61 -2.69
CA TYR A 25 5.69 -3.16 -2.57
C TYR A 25 6.58 -2.59 -1.48
N THR A 26 7.10 -1.38 -1.76
CA THR A 26 7.78 -0.54 -0.76
C THR A 26 6.83 0.53 -0.26
N PHE A 27 6.93 0.88 1.03
CA PHE A 27 6.05 1.87 1.65
C PHE A 27 6.71 2.56 2.84
N SER A 28 6.22 3.76 3.14
CA SER A 28 6.51 4.47 4.39
C SER A 28 5.41 4.21 5.41
N ASP A 29 5.79 3.83 6.62
CA ASP A 29 4.86 3.63 7.73
C ASP A 29 4.62 4.95 8.48
N ARG A 30 3.35 5.30 8.72
CA ARG A 30 2.93 6.49 9.47
C ARG A 30 2.16 6.13 10.75
N GLY A 31 2.23 4.87 11.19
CA GLY A 31 1.55 4.33 12.36
C GLY A 31 0.10 3.96 12.06
N ALA A 32 -0.72 4.96 11.73
CA ALA A 32 -2.16 4.76 11.46
C ALA A 32 -2.48 4.47 9.97
N TRP A 33 -1.49 4.60 9.08
CA TRP A 33 -1.62 4.26 7.66
C TRP A 33 -0.26 4.04 7.02
N LEU A 34 -0.25 3.41 5.86
CA LEU A 34 0.94 3.19 5.05
C LEU A 34 0.85 4.01 3.76
N VAL A 35 1.99 4.49 3.27
CA VAL A 35 2.10 5.21 2.00
C VAL A 35 2.95 4.40 1.04
N VAL A 36 2.30 3.81 0.03
CA VAL A 36 2.94 3.00 -1.01
C VAL A 36 3.41 3.90 -2.15
N ASN A 37 4.62 3.66 -2.66
CA ASN A 37 5.11 4.29 -3.88
C ASN A 37 4.77 3.39 -5.07
N ASP A 38 3.71 3.73 -5.81
CA ASP A 38 3.21 2.99 -6.97
C ASP A 38 3.87 3.51 -8.26
N PRO A 39 4.63 2.71 -9.01
CA PRO A 39 5.27 3.15 -10.25
C PRO A 39 4.22 3.49 -11.32
N VAL A 40 4.28 4.71 -11.85
CA VAL A 40 3.46 5.13 -12.98
C VAL A 40 4.22 4.85 -14.26
N HIS A 41 3.57 4.14 -15.17
CA HIS A 41 4.11 3.84 -16.49
C HIS A 41 3.37 4.66 -17.54
N SER A 42 4.11 5.17 -18.52
CA SER A 42 3.54 5.74 -19.74
C SER A 42 3.93 4.88 -20.94
N LEU A 43 3.08 4.85 -21.95
CA LEU A 43 3.39 4.18 -23.20
C LEU A 43 4.27 5.09 -24.05
N LEU A 44 5.53 4.71 -24.23
CA LEU A 44 6.48 5.38 -25.12
C LEU A 44 6.82 4.43 -26.27
N GLY A 45 6.35 4.75 -27.48
CA GLY A 45 6.56 3.89 -28.66
C GLY A 45 6.01 2.47 -28.51
N GLY A 46 4.90 2.30 -27.78
CA GLY A 46 4.27 1.00 -27.54
C GLY A 46 4.90 0.15 -26.43
N ARG A 47 5.90 0.67 -25.71
CA ARG A 47 6.47 0.02 -24.51
C ARG A 47 6.11 0.80 -23.26
N ALA A 48 5.78 0.09 -22.18
CA ALA A 48 5.59 0.68 -20.87
C ALA A 48 6.94 1.13 -20.31
N VAL A 49 7.10 2.43 -20.06
CA VAL A 49 8.30 3.02 -19.47
C VAL A 49 7.90 3.67 -18.15
N PRO A 50 8.62 3.41 -17.04
CA PRO A 50 8.35 4.09 -15.78
C PRO A 50 8.66 5.58 -15.91
N THR A 51 7.66 6.42 -15.73
CA THR A 51 7.76 7.89 -15.86
C THR A 51 7.68 8.62 -14.53
N GLY A 52 7.33 7.90 -13.46
CA GLY A 52 7.34 8.45 -12.11
C GLY A 52 6.78 7.47 -11.09
N THR A 53 6.48 7.99 -9.91
CA THR A 53 5.82 7.25 -8.83
C THR A 53 4.68 8.08 -8.27
N GLN A 54 3.54 7.43 -8.03
CA GLN A 54 2.42 8.02 -7.32
C GLN A 54 2.40 7.50 -5.88
N GLN A 55 2.16 8.39 -4.93
CA GLN A 55 1.97 8.01 -3.54
C GLN A 55 0.51 7.59 -3.29
N ILE A 56 0.31 6.37 -2.81
CA ILE A 56 -1.00 5.81 -2.50
C ILE A 56 -1.11 5.58 -1.00
N VAL A 57 -2.12 6.16 -0.36
CA VAL A 57 -2.38 6.00 1.07
C VAL A 57 -3.27 4.79 1.31
N ILE A 58 -2.81 3.84 2.12
CA ILE A 58 -3.52 2.62 2.51
C ILE A 58 -3.81 2.67 4.01
N ARG A 59 -5.08 2.63 4.37
CA ARG A 59 -5.58 2.74 5.75
C ARG A 59 -6.25 1.48 6.28
N SER A 60 -6.40 0.44 5.46
CA SER A 60 -7.07 -0.80 5.87
C SER A 60 -6.68 -1.99 4.99
N LEU A 61 -6.93 -3.19 5.51
CA LEU A 61 -6.69 -4.43 4.77
C LEU A 61 -7.52 -4.51 3.48
N LYS A 62 -8.76 -4.00 3.50
CA LYS A 62 -9.64 -3.95 2.32
C LYS A 62 -9.03 -3.08 1.22
N GLN A 63 -8.49 -1.91 1.56
CA GLN A 63 -7.83 -1.03 0.60
C GLN A 63 -6.57 -1.68 0.03
N ALA A 64 -5.75 -2.33 0.87
CA ALA A 64 -4.54 -3.01 0.43
C ALA A 64 -4.83 -4.12 -0.60
N ARG A 65 -5.85 -4.95 -0.34
CA ARG A 65 -6.28 -6.01 -1.27
C ARG A 65 -6.77 -5.43 -2.59
N LYS A 66 -7.58 -4.37 -2.54
CA LYS A 66 -8.07 -3.69 -3.75
C LYS A 66 -6.91 -3.12 -4.56
N PHE A 67 -5.98 -2.44 -3.90
CA PHE A 67 -4.77 -1.90 -4.53
C PHE A 67 -3.98 -2.99 -5.27
N ILE A 68 -3.70 -4.12 -4.61
CA ILE A 68 -2.99 -5.26 -5.23
C ILE A 68 -3.76 -5.81 -6.44
N ALA A 69 -5.07 -6.03 -6.30
CA ALA A 69 -5.90 -6.59 -7.36
C ALA A 69 -5.95 -5.73 -8.63
N GLU A 70 -5.85 -4.40 -8.49
CA GLU A 70 -5.82 -3.48 -9.62
C GLU A 70 -4.46 -3.43 -10.35
N ARG A 71 -3.40 -4.04 -9.78
CA ARG A 71 -2.03 -4.08 -10.35
C ARG A 71 -1.54 -5.50 -10.67
N SER A 72 -2.37 -6.51 -10.42
CA SER A 72 -2.06 -7.94 -10.69
C SER A 72 -2.50 -8.36 -12.09
#